data_AF-A0A4R2HX95-F1
#
_entry.id   AF-A0A4R2HX95-F1
#
_cell.length_a   1.000
_cell.length_b   1.000
_cell.length_c   1.000
_cell.angle_alpha   90.00
_cell.angle_beta   90.00
_cell.angle_gamma   90.00
#
_symmetry.space_group_name_H-M   'P 1'
#
loop_
_entity.id
_entity.type
_entity.pdbx_description
1 polymer ?
#
loop_
_entity_poly.entity_id
_entity_poly.type
_entity_poly.pdbx_seq_one_letter_code
_entity_poly.pdbx_strand_id
1 'polypeptide(L)'
;MNFHEESSAVAPPAGPDRRTASWSERRNKKATVAPGQAARLRAIATDRRREVHPLRDAFRRLRSAASILPLLVLLALVTTRLAAAADFCVVNEAGAHIALEIARTNGEPDYIKFRSGLLSLTDGLEYDTEAVDSDHELLYIGGGYNDDCTVRTDITMLDGHDQIMPLTVLLHGVDKVILEHISFYRSKTCALCVHMQNELAAVTVDSARFLNGTSDSVGGALVASGFGYLRVRNSLFAGNESVTGAAALVALDGDAFFINNTITRNATVVGDPMAFYAGPYGSGEEAHFSFTNNIIWGNTPDGSPVSDGYDLYLDDGGIYRLSANDIGASRVPAAEAGGMPNLSVDPQLPACFVICLDQRPSPNSPAVNAGDDMPDGVGAALDIMGLPRKMGAHVDIGAYELDEIFVDGFESLALASISFDADVPLGRTP
;
A
#
# COMPACT_ATOMS: atom_id res chain seq x y z
N MET A 1 -14.17 -10.79 -23.75
CA MET A 1 -14.14 -9.55 -24.57
C MET A 1 -13.02 -9.73 -25.58
N ASN A 2 -13.29 -9.67 -26.88
CA ASN A 2 -12.29 -9.84 -27.93
C ASN A 2 -11.95 -8.47 -28.52
N PHE A 3 -10.73 -7.99 -28.35
CA PHE A 3 -10.19 -6.86 -29.10
C PHE A 3 -9.31 -7.40 -30.24
N HIS A 4 -9.71 -7.09 -31.47
CA HIS A 4 -8.87 -7.22 -32.67
C HIS A 4 -8.18 -5.88 -32.90
N GLU A 5 -6.85 -5.86 -32.84
CA GLU A 5 -6.02 -4.72 -33.27
C GLU A 5 -5.59 -4.89 -34.73
N GLU A 6 -5.88 -3.88 -35.56
CA GLU A 6 -5.08 -3.53 -36.73
C GLU A 6 -4.82 -2.02 -36.67
N SER A 7 -3.57 -1.64 -36.42
CA SER A 7 -3.09 -0.28 -36.67
C SER A 7 -1.57 -0.31 -36.89
N SER A 8 -1.19 -0.32 -38.16
CA SER A 8 0.19 -0.09 -38.61
C SER A 8 0.53 1.39 -38.54
N ALA A 9 1.46 1.77 -37.66
CA ALA A 9 2.00 3.12 -37.58
C ALA A 9 3.49 3.14 -37.99
N VAL A 10 3.77 4.09 -38.89
CA VAL A 10 5.05 4.35 -39.55
C VAL A 10 5.99 5.13 -38.61
N ALA A 11 7.23 4.67 -38.47
CA ALA A 11 8.26 5.30 -37.65
C ALA A 11 8.81 6.61 -38.27
N PRO A 12 9.05 7.68 -37.48
CA PRO A 12 9.77 8.86 -37.93
C PRO A 12 11.30 8.74 -37.78
N PRO A 13 12.10 9.51 -38.55
CA PRO A 13 13.55 9.36 -38.61
C PRO A 13 14.30 10.05 -37.46
N ALA A 14 15.42 9.43 -37.08
CA ALA A 14 16.34 9.86 -36.04
C ALA A 14 17.01 11.22 -36.34
N GLY A 15 16.94 12.14 -35.38
CA GLY A 15 17.67 13.41 -35.37
C GLY A 15 19.03 13.31 -34.66
N PRO A 16 19.99 14.20 -34.96
CA PRO A 16 21.37 14.05 -34.52
C PRO A 16 21.66 14.56 -33.11
N ASP A 17 22.46 13.74 -32.44
CA ASP A 17 23.16 13.86 -31.16
C ASP A 17 23.85 15.22 -30.92
N ARG A 18 23.47 15.92 -29.83
CA ARG A 18 24.09 17.16 -29.36
C ARG A 18 24.90 16.94 -28.10
N ARG A 19 26.20 16.85 -28.32
CA ARG A 19 27.31 16.86 -27.37
C ARG A 19 27.29 18.04 -26.39
N THR A 20 27.52 17.68 -25.12
CA THR A 20 28.39 18.30 -24.10
C THR A 20 29.05 19.65 -24.42
N ALA A 21 28.78 20.67 -23.60
CA ALA A 21 29.61 21.86 -23.49
C ALA A 21 29.93 22.18 -22.02
N SER A 22 31.21 22.07 -21.69
CA SER A 22 31.84 22.27 -20.38
C SER A 22 31.83 23.72 -19.93
N TRP A 23 31.41 23.94 -18.68
CA TRP A 23 31.44 25.21 -17.95
C TRP A 23 32.81 25.44 -17.31
N SER A 24 33.82 25.88 -18.08
CA SER A 24 35.08 26.34 -17.50
C SER A 24 35.88 27.22 -18.47
N GLU A 25 35.56 28.52 -18.55
CA GLU A 25 36.53 29.57 -18.96
C GLU A 25 35.87 30.95 -19.06
N ARG A 26 35.75 31.69 -17.94
CA ARG A 26 35.69 33.17 -17.97
C ARG A 26 36.35 33.76 -16.72
N ARG A 27 37.69 33.74 -16.68
CA ARG A 27 38.47 34.68 -15.88
C ARG A 27 39.58 35.27 -16.75
N ASN A 28 39.85 36.56 -16.51
CA ASN A 28 40.94 37.39 -17.05
C ASN A 28 40.75 38.01 -18.45
N LYS A 29 40.09 39.18 -18.46
CA LYS A 29 40.52 40.30 -19.32
C LYS A 29 40.72 41.55 -18.46
N LYS A 30 41.98 41.87 -18.14
CA LYS A 30 42.40 43.19 -17.66
C LYS A 30 42.43 44.13 -18.86
N ALA A 31 41.53 45.12 -18.88
CA ALA A 31 41.57 46.20 -19.85
C ALA A 31 42.60 47.25 -19.41
N THR A 32 43.63 47.45 -20.22
CA THR A 32 44.60 48.54 -20.13
C THR A 32 43.92 49.84 -20.59
N VAL A 33 43.78 50.81 -19.68
CA VAL A 33 43.22 52.13 -19.96
C VAL A 33 44.34 53.07 -20.44
N ALA A 34 44.13 53.69 -21.60
CA ALA A 34 45.07 54.63 -22.21
C ALA A 34 45.18 55.96 -21.41
N PRO A 35 46.38 56.58 -21.35
CA PRO A 35 46.60 57.82 -20.64
C PRO A 35 46.01 59.00 -21.43
N GLY A 36 44.83 59.47 -21.00
CA GLY A 36 44.15 60.63 -21.60
C GLY A 36 42.73 60.89 -21.09
N GLN A 37 42.09 59.92 -20.42
CA GLN A 37 40.71 60.07 -19.93
C GLN A 37 40.56 60.67 -18.52
N ALA A 38 41.67 60.99 -17.82
CA ALA A 38 41.63 61.53 -16.46
C ALA A 38 41.12 62.99 -16.37
N ALA A 39 41.16 63.76 -17.47
CA ALA A 39 40.69 65.14 -17.49
C ALA A 39 39.19 65.28 -17.81
N ARG A 40 38.61 64.35 -18.59
CA ARG A 40 37.18 64.37 -18.96
C ARG A 40 36.25 63.85 -17.85
N LEU A 41 36.74 62.99 -16.95
CA LEU A 41 35.94 62.48 -15.82
C LEU A 41 35.83 63.48 -14.65
N ARG A 42 36.71 64.49 -14.56
CA ARG A 42 36.60 65.53 -13.51
C ARG A 42 35.53 66.60 -13.80
N ALA A 43 35.12 66.79 -15.06
CA ALA A 43 34.08 67.75 -15.43
C ALA A 43 32.65 67.18 -15.28
N ILE A 44 32.46 65.86 -15.32
CA ILE A 44 31.15 65.20 -15.15
C ILE A 44 30.81 64.98 -13.65
N ALA A 45 31.81 64.98 -12.77
CA ALA A 45 31.61 64.74 -11.33
C ALA A 45 31.06 65.95 -10.55
N THR A 46 31.10 67.15 -11.12
CA THR A 46 30.65 68.39 -10.43
C THR A 46 29.20 68.77 -10.72
N ASP A 47 28.59 68.27 -11.79
CA ASP A 47 27.21 68.62 -12.17
C ASP A 47 26.16 67.65 -11.56
N ARG A 48 26.56 66.41 -11.22
CA ARG A 48 25.67 65.44 -10.56
C ARG A 48 25.34 65.73 -9.09
N ARG A 49 25.84 66.81 -8.48
CA ARG A 49 25.53 67.14 -7.08
C ARG A 49 24.19 67.85 -6.87
N ARG A 50 23.49 68.28 -7.93
CA ARG A 50 22.19 68.96 -7.81
C ARG A 50 20.97 68.07 -8.06
N GLU A 51 21.13 66.85 -8.57
CA GLU A 51 20.02 65.90 -8.81
C GLU A 51 19.88 64.80 -7.72
N VAL A 52 20.65 64.85 -6.64
CA VAL A 52 20.61 63.82 -5.57
C VAL A 52 19.51 64.09 -4.52
N HIS A 53 18.79 65.21 -4.63
CA HIS A 53 17.77 65.58 -3.65
C HIS A 53 16.47 64.75 -3.72
N PRO A 54 15.86 64.45 -4.88
CA PRO A 54 14.64 63.63 -4.92
C PRO A 54 14.88 62.15 -4.58
N LEU A 55 16.08 61.62 -4.83
CA LEU A 55 16.46 60.24 -4.47
C LEU A 55 16.64 60.05 -2.96
N ARG A 56 17.08 61.09 -2.23
CA ARG A 56 17.20 61.03 -0.76
C ARG A 56 15.84 60.96 -0.08
N ASP A 57 14.82 61.61 -0.63
CA ASP A 57 13.46 61.54 -0.11
C ASP A 57 12.76 60.22 -0.48
N ALA A 58 13.05 59.65 -1.66
CA ALA A 58 12.62 58.30 -2.02
C ALA A 58 13.24 57.22 -1.09
N PHE A 59 14.54 57.33 -0.77
CA PHE A 59 15.21 56.42 0.17
C PHE A 59 14.73 56.58 1.62
N ARG A 60 14.30 57.78 2.04
CA ARG A 60 13.66 57.97 3.35
C ARG A 60 12.27 57.33 3.41
N ARG A 61 11.48 57.42 2.33
CA ARG A 61 10.18 56.71 2.24
C ARG A 61 10.34 55.18 2.20
N LEU A 62 11.38 54.67 1.53
CA LEU A 62 11.73 53.24 1.53
C LEU A 62 12.21 52.73 2.90
N ARG A 63 12.94 53.55 3.68
CA ARG A 63 13.32 53.19 5.07
C ARG A 63 12.13 53.13 6.02
N SER A 64 11.10 53.95 5.82
CA SER A 64 9.85 53.85 6.59
C SER A 64 9.03 52.61 6.20
N ALA A 65 9.08 52.17 4.95
CA ALA A 65 8.46 50.91 4.49
C ALA A 65 9.25 49.65 4.94
N ALA A 66 10.57 49.75 5.08
CA ALA A 66 11.43 48.66 5.54
C ALA A 66 11.16 48.22 6.98
N SER A 67 10.49 49.04 7.80
CA SER A 67 10.08 48.66 9.16
C SER A 67 8.71 47.95 9.20
N ILE A 68 7.92 48.02 8.13
CA ILE A 68 6.59 47.38 8.05
C ILE A 68 6.71 45.97 7.43
N LEU A 69 7.65 45.77 6.50
CA LEU A 69 7.89 44.49 5.85
C LEU A 69 8.19 43.33 6.83
N PRO A 70 9.09 43.45 7.82
CA PRO A 70 9.32 42.35 8.76
C PRO A 70 8.10 42.08 9.64
N LEU A 71 7.28 43.10 9.94
CA LEU A 71 6.04 42.91 10.70
C LEU A 71 4.97 42.19 9.86
N LEU A 72 4.84 42.51 8.57
CA LEU A 72 3.94 41.79 7.65
C LEU A 72 4.42 40.36 7.38
N VAL A 73 5.73 40.12 7.29
CA VAL A 73 6.30 38.77 7.19
C VAL A 73 6.09 38.00 8.48
N LEU A 74 6.28 38.62 9.66
CA LEU A 74 6.02 37.99 10.95
C LEU A 74 4.51 37.72 11.15
N LEU A 75 3.64 38.63 10.72
CA LEU A 75 2.18 38.45 10.79
C LEU A 75 1.71 37.36 9.83
N ALA A 76 2.29 37.28 8.63
CA ALA A 76 2.05 36.19 7.68
C ALA A 76 2.55 34.84 8.23
N LEU A 77 3.70 34.80 8.92
CA LEU A 77 4.24 33.62 9.61
C LEU A 77 3.45 33.22 10.86
N VAL A 78 2.74 34.15 11.50
CA VAL A 78 1.84 33.85 12.63
C VAL A 78 0.46 33.35 12.15
N THR A 79 0.09 33.62 10.90
CA THR A 79 -1.15 33.08 10.30
C THR A 79 -1.00 31.73 9.61
N THR A 80 0.21 31.18 9.46
CA THR A 80 0.36 29.79 9.01
C THR A 80 -0.11 28.90 10.15
N ARG A 81 -1.37 28.44 10.07
CA ARG A 81 -1.85 27.36 10.94
C ARG A 81 -0.88 26.20 10.77
N LEU A 82 -0.39 25.65 11.88
CA LEU A 82 0.23 24.33 11.82
C LEU A 82 -0.85 23.41 11.27
N ALA A 83 -0.64 22.88 10.06
CA ALA A 83 -1.47 21.81 9.53
C ALA A 83 -1.39 20.69 10.56
N ALA A 84 -2.48 20.47 11.27
CA ALA A 84 -2.61 19.38 12.22
C ALA A 84 -3.31 18.29 11.45
N ALA A 85 -2.78 17.07 11.47
CA ALA A 85 -3.47 15.99 10.81
C ALA A 85 -4.89 15.83 11.37
N ALA A 86 -5.89 15.64 10.51
CA ALA A 86 -7.23 15.39 10.98
C ALA A 86 -7.36 13.94 11.44
N ASP A 87 -7.81 13.75 12.68
CA ASP A 87 -8.06 12.44 13.26
C ASP A 87 -9.57 12.18 13.32
N PHE A 88 -10.04 11.15 12.61
CA PHE A 88 -11.44 10.72 12.62
C PHE A 88 -11.59 9.39 13.35
N CYS A 89 -12.44 9.36 14.38
CA CYS A 89 -12.82 8.11 15.05
C CYS A 89 -14.18 7.63 14.52
N VAL A 90 -14.15 6.63 13.64
CA VAL A 90 -15.32 6.15 12.90
C VAL A 90 -15.99 5.00 13.65
N VAL A 91 -17.30 5.16 13.90
CA VAL A 91 -18.13 4.19 14.64
C VAL A 91 -19.19 3.55 13.75
N ASN A 92 -19.56 4.20 12.64
CA ASN A 92 -20.61 3.76 11.73
C ASN A 92 -20.33 4.25 10.30
N GLU A 93 -21.11 3.75 9.36
CA GLU A 93 -20.98 4.00 7.92
C GLU A 93 -21.13 5.48 7.56
N ALA A 94 -22.11 6.17 8.13
CA ALA A 94 -22.29 7.61 7.90
C ALA A 94 -21.06 8.43 8.34
N GLY A 95 -20.45 8.05 9.47
CA GLY A 95 -19.20 8.65 9.93
C GLY A 95 -18.02 8.37 8.99
N ALA A 96 -17.99 7.19 8.36
CA ALA A 96 -16.96 6.83 7.38
C ALA A 96 -17.06 7.71 6.13
N HIS A 97 -18.26 7.87 5.56
CA HIS A 97 -18.47 8.76 4.41
C HIS A 97 -18.08 10.20 4.71
N ILE A 98 -18.47 10.73 5.88
CA ILE A 98 -18.11 12.10 6.28
C ILE A 98 -16.58 12.24 6.41
N ALA A 99 -15.91 11.25 7.01
CA ALA A 99 -14.46 11.29 7.19
C ALA A 99 -13.73 11.27 5.84
N LEU A 100 -14.15 10.41 4.90
CA LEU A 100 -13.55 10.32 3.56
C LEU A 100 -13.76 11.60 2.75
N GLU A 101 -14.95 12.20 2.82
CA GLU A 101 -15.24 13.46 2.11
C GLU A 101 -14.45 14.65 2.67
N ILE A 102 -14.24 14.70 3.99
CA ILE A 102 -13.39 15.74 4.60
C ILE A 102 -11.93 15.51 4.22
N ALA A 103 -11.45 14.27 4.30
CA ALA A 103 -10.08 13.91 3.95
C ALA A 103 -9.70 14.21 2.50
N ARG A 104 -10.70 14.30 1.62
CA ARG A 104 -10.50 14.67 0.23
C ARG A 104 -10.17 16.16 0.06
N THR A 105 -10.61 17.05 0.96
CA THR A 105 -10.73 18.50 0.67
C THR A 105 -10.16 19.45 1.74
N ASN A 106 -9.67 18.95 2.87
CA ASN A 106 -9.28 19.79 4.00
C ASN A 106 -7.85 20.36 3.88
N GLY A 107 -7.04 19.85 2.97
CA GLY A 107 -5.68 20.30 2.73
C GLY A 107 -4.68 19.87 3.81
N GLU A 108 -4.96 18.79 4.52
CA GLU A 108 -4.09 18.24 5.57
C GLU A 108 -4.05 16.70 5.52
N PRO A 109 -3.01 16.04 6.06
CA PRO A 109 -3.02 14.58 6.18
C PRO A 109 -4.14 14.07 7.09
N ASP A 110 -4.76 12.94 6.74
CA ASP A 110 -5.92 12.40 7.44
C ASP A 110 -5.68 11.01 8.01
N TYR A 111 -6.25 10.77 9.19
CA TYR A 111 -6.22 9.49 9.89
C TYR A 111 -7.65 9.05 10.22
N ILE A 112 -8.18 8.14 9.41
CA ILE A 112 -9.50 7.53 9.60
C ILE A 112 -9.32 6.23 10.37
N LYS A 113 -9.72 6.24 11.65
CA LYS A 113 -9.58 5.12 12.58
C LYS A 113 -10.95 4.50 12.83
N PHE A 114 -11.16 3.31 12.31
CA PHE A 114 -12.38 2.54 12.57
C PHE A 114 -12.28 1.84 13.92
N ARG A 115 -13.35 1.94 14.70
CA ARG A 115 -13.51 1.14 15.91
C ARG A 115 -13.56 -0.36 15.57
N SER A 116 -13.06 -1.15 16.50
CA SER A 116 -13.21 -2.61 16.49
C SER A 116 -14.67 -3.03 16.42
N GLY A 117 -14.90 -4.16 15.75
CA GLY A 117 -16.23 -4.74 15.53
C GLY A 117 -16.62 -4.85 14.07
N LEU A 118 -17.87 -5.27 13.85
CA LEU A 118 -18.48 -5.46 12.54
C LEU A 118 -19.20 -4.17 12.12
N LEU A 119 -18.72 -3.54 11.05
CA LEU A 119 -19.41 -2.44 10.37
C LEU A 119 -20.16 -3.00 9.16
N SER A 120 -21.46 -3.21 9.32
CA SER A 120 -22.36 -3.57 8.22
C SER A 120 -22.58 -2.38 7.30
N LEU A 121 -22.25 -2.54 6.02
CA LEU A 121 -22.40 -1.50 5.01
C LEU A 121 -23.73 -1.64 4.28
N THR A 122 -24.39 -0.51 4.05
CA THR A 122 -25.56 -0.39 3.17
C THR A 122 -25.22 0.24 1.83
N ASP A 123 -24.11 0.96 1.76
CA ASP A 123 -23.51 1.59 0.59
C ASP A 123 -21.98 1.39 0.61
N GLY A 124 -21.35 1.51 -0.55
CA GLY A 124 -19.90 1.38 -0.68
C GLY A 124 -19.18 2.65 -0.19
N LEU A 125 -18.04 2.48 0.47
CA LEU A 125 -17.18 3.62 0.81
C LEU A 125 -16.32 4.00 -0.40
N GLU A 126 -16.13 5.29 -0.63
CA GLU A 126 -15.36 5.79 -1.78
C GLU A 126 -14.42 6.91 -1.34
N TYR A 127 -13.17 6.82 -1.81
CA TYR A 127 -12.20 7.90 -1.77
C TYR A 127 -11.76 8.20 -3.20
N ASP A 128 -12.15 9.35 -3.72
CA ASP A 128 -11.89 9.76 -5.10
C ASP A 128 -11.19 11.12 -5.14
N THR A 129 -10.01 11.15 -5.75
CA THR A 129 -9.19 12.37 -5.89
C THR A 129 -9.30 13.00 -7.28
N GLU A 130 -10.24 12.59 -8.14
CA GLU A 130 -10.50 13.23 -9.44
C GLU A 130 -11.11 14.64 -9.28
N ALA A 131 -11.81 14.86 -8.17
CA ALA A 131 -12.50 16.11 -7.90
C ALA A 131 -11.53 17.31 -7.89
N VAL A 132 -11.97 18.43 -8.47
CA VAL A 132 -11.15 19.64 -8.71
C VAL A 132 -10.58 20.26 -7.42
N ASP A 133 -11.19 19.97 -6.28
CA ASP A 133 -10.82 20.42 -4.95
C ASP A 133 -10.13 19.34 -4.11
N SER A 134 -9.72 18.22 -4.72
CA SER A 134 -8.89 17.21 -4.04
C SER A 134 -7.56 17.80 -3.61
N ASP A 135 -7.17 17.59 -2.35
CA ASP A 135 -5.90 18.11 -1.82
C ASP A 135 -4.68 17.22 -2.09
N HIS A 136 -4.91 15.94 -2.41
CA HIS A 136 -3.88 14.93 -2.68
C HIS A 136 -2.93 14.70 -1.49
N GLU A 137 -3.42 14.91 -0.27
CA GLU A 137 -2.65 14.66 0.95
C GLU A 137 -2.62 13.17 1.32
N LEU A 138 -1.84 12.83 2.35
CA LEU A 138 -1.74 11.45 2.84
C LEU A 138 -3.04 11.04 3.54
N LEU A 139 -3.65 9.95 3.07
CA LEU A 139 -4.76 9.29 3.75
C LEU A 139 -4.31 8.00 4.44
N TYR A 140 -4.55 7.92 5.74
CA TYR A 140 -4.38 6.71 6.54
C TYR A 140 -5.73 6.15 6.97
N ILE A 141 -6.00 4.88 6.68
CA ILE A 141 -7.20 4.14 7.08
C ILE A 141 -6.78 2.96 7.96
N GLY A 142 -7.21 2.95 9.22
CA GLY A 142 -6.85 1.91 10.18
C GLY A 142 -8.06 1.26 10.85
N GLY A 143 -8.03 -0.06 11.05
CA GLY A 143 -9.07 -0.80 11.80
C GLY A 143 -8.68 -1.19 13.23
N GLY A 144 -9.65 -1.58 14.03
CA GLY A 144 -9.42 -2.29 15.29
C GLY A 144 -9.31 -1.42 16.54
N TYR A 145 -9.69 -0.15 16.45
CA TYR A 145 -9.49 0.78 17.55
C TYR A 145 -10.52 0.65 18.68
N ASN A 146 -10.14 1.08 19.88
CA ASN A 146 -11.05 1.23 21.01
C ASN A 146 -12.00 2.42 20.83
N ASP A 147 -12.85 2.67 21.84
CA ASP A 147 -13.90 3.68 21.76
C ASP A 147 -13.39 5.11 21.48
N ASP A 148 -12.23 5.49 21.97
CA ASP A 148 -11.67 6.83 21.77
C ASP A 148 -10.64 6.90 20.63
N CYS A 149 -10.46 5.80 19.89
CA CYS A 149 -9.50 5.66 18.81
C CYS A 149 -8.04 5.97 19.19
N THR A 150 -7.67 5.69 20.44
CA THR A 150 -6.30 5.91 20.94
C THR A 150 -5.44 4.66 20.88
N VAL A 151 -6.04 3.46 20.96
CA VAL A 151 -5.33 2.17 21.03
C VAL A 151 -6.07 1.12 20.20
N ARG A 152 -5.33 0.26 19.49
CA ARG A 152 -5.91 -0.93 18.85
C ARG A 152 -6.23 -1.99 19.91
N THR A 153 -7.42 -2.55 19.83
CA THR A 153 -7.95 -3.53 20.81
C THR A 153 -8.47 -4.80 20.19
N ASP A 154 -8.85 -4.79 18.91
CA ASP A 154 -9.36 -5.96 18.19
C ASP A 154 -9.28 -5.69 16.67
N ILE A 155 -10.09 -6.38 15.86
CA ILE A 155 -10.23 -6.18 14.41
C ILE A 155 -11.46 -5.32 14.07
N THR A 156 -11.38 -4.56 12.97
CA THR A 156 -12.56 -4.01 12.28
C THR A 156 -12.87 -4.87 11.06
N MET A 157 -14.14 -5.22 10.87
CA MET A 157 -14.65 -5.86 9.66
C MET A 157 -15.63 -4.93 8.94
N LEU A 158 -15.31 -4.55 7.70
CA LEU A 158 -16.24 -3.93 6.76
C LEU A 158 -17.00 -5.04 6.04
N ASP A 159 -18.29 -5.17 6.33
CA ASP A 159 -19.14 -6.26 5.82
C ASP A 159 -20.05 -5.78 4.70
N GLY A 160 -19.80 -6.29 3.50
CA GLY A 160 -20.56 -5.95 2.30
C GLY A 160 -21.85 -6.77 2.12
N HIS A 161 -22.15 -7.73 2.99
CA HIS A 161 -23.33 -8.61 2.91
C HIS A 161 -23.52 -9.30 1.55
N ASP A 162 -22.43 -9.62 0.86
CA ASP A 162 -22.40 -10.20 -0.48
C ASP A 162 -23.07 -9.31 -1.55
N GLN A 163 -23.29 -8.02 -1.25
CA GLN A 163 -24.00 -7.07 -2.13
C GLN A 163 -23.23 -5.77 -2.37
N ILE A 164 -22.38 -5.36 -1.43
CA ILE A 164 -21.70 -4.07 -1.44
C ILE A 164 -20.20 -4.28 -1.69
N MET A 165 -19.63 -3.38 -2.48
CA MET A 165 -18.18 -3.18 -2.61
C MET A 165 -17.73 -2.30 -1.43
N PRO A 166 -17.01 -2.84 -0.42
CA PRO A 166 -16.78 -2.12 0.81
C PRO A 166 -15.98 -0.83 0.69
N LEU A 167 -14.93 -0.82 -0.15
CA LEU A 167 -14.09 0.36 -0.34
C LEU A 167 -13.54 0.47 -1.77
N THR A 168 -13.71 1.65 -2.36
CA THR A 168 -13.08 2.06 -3.62
C THR A 168 -12.15 3.23 -3.38
N VAL A 169 -10.96 3.17 -3.99
CA VAL A 169 -9.91 4.19 -3.93
C VAL A 169 -9.56 4.56 -5.38
N LEU A 170 -9.87 5.79 -5.79
CA LEU A 170 -9.58 6.35 -7.11
C LEU A 170 -8.56 7.48 -6.96
N LEU A 171 -7.36 7.28 -7.48
CA LEU A 171 -6.22 8.19 -7.34
C LEU A 171 -5.86 8.79 -8.71
N HIS A 172 -5.83 10.11 -8.79
CA HIS A 172 -5.60 10.86 -10.05
C HIS A 172 -4.31 11.71 -10.02
N GLY A 173 -3.68 11.84 -8.85
CA GLY A 173 -2.50 12.66 -8.62
C GLY A 173 -1.37 11.91 -7.92
N VAL A 174 -0.59 12.61 -7.09
CA VAL A 174 0.55 12.07 -6.34
C VAL A 174 0.12 11.44 -5.00
N ASP A 175 -1.12 10.93 -4.98
CA ASP A 175 -1.85 10.53 -3.78
C ASP A 175 -1.18 9.38 -3.05
N LYS A 176 -1.33 9.36 -1.72
CA LYS A 176 -0.79 8.29 -0.88
C LYS A 176 -1.87 7.77 0.05
N VAL A 177 -2.18 6.49 -0.08
CA VAL A 177 -3.17 5.81 0.77
C VAL A 177 -2.49 4.66 1.51
N ILE A 178 -2.68 4.61 2.83
CA ILE A 178 -2.22 3.51 3.68
C ILE A 178 -3.44 2.89 4.34
N LEU A 179 -3.65 1.59 4.14
CA LEU A 179 -4.67 0.78 4.79
C LEU A 179 -4.00 -0.19 5.75
N GLU A 180 -4.41 -0.21 7.01
CA GLU A 180 -3.75 -1.01 8.04
C GLU A 180 -4.73 -1.69 9.01
N HIS A 181 -4.56 -2.99 9.26
CA HIS A 181 -5.37 -3.77 10.22
C HIS A 181 -6.89 -3.67 9.99
N ILE A 182 -7.30 -3.62 8.73
CA ILE A 182 -8.72 -3.60 8.34
C ILE A 182 -9.08 -4.93 7.66
N SER A 183 -10.28 -5.45 7.95
CA SER A 183 -10.79 -6.66 7.32
C SER A 183 -11.96 -6.30 6.42
N PHE A 184 -11.96 -6.82 5.20
CA PHE A 184 -13.06 -6.76 4.26
C PHE A 184 -13.73 -8.14 4.23
N TYR A 185 -15.04 -8.16 4.46
CA TYR A 185 -15.81 -9.39 4.62
C TYR A 185 -17.01 -9.38 3.69
N ARG A 186 -17.26 -10.50 2.99
CA ARG A 186 -18.44 -10.71 2.13
C ARG A 186 -18.71 -9.54 1.20
N SER A 187 -17.70 -9.17 0.41
CA SER A 187 -17.84 -8.14 -0.60
C SER A 187 -18.58 -8.64 -1.85
N LYS A 188 -19.10 -7.69 -2.64
CA LYS A 188 -19.51 -7.91 -4.02
C LYS A 188 -18.59 -7.14 -4.97
N THR A 189 -18.23 -7.74 -6.10
CA THR A 189 -17.32 -7.21 -7.13
C THR A 189 -15.86 -7.19 -6.68
N CYS A 190 -15.53 -6.46 -5.62
CA CYS A 190 -14.22 -6.48 -4.97
C CYS A 190 -14.37 -6.06 -3.51
N ALA A 191 -13.48 -6.54 -2.64
CA ALA A 191 -13.42 -6.07 -1.26
C ALA A 191 -12.69 -4.72 -1.14
N LEU A 192 -11.61 -4.56 -1.92
CA LEU A 192 -10.92 -3.29 -2.14
C LEU A 192 -10.69 -3.11 -3.64
N CYS A 193 -11.19 -2.02 -4.20
CA CYS A 193 -10.89 -1.60 -5.57
C CYS A 193 -9.99 -0.37 -5.55
N VAL A 194 -8.82 -0.49 -6.18
CA VAL A 194 -7.81 0.57 -6.30
C VAL A 194 -7.62 0.89 -7.78
N HIS A 195 -7.89 2.13 -8.16
CA HIS A 195 -7.63 2.66 -9.48
C HIS A 195 -6.63 3.80 -9.36
N MET A 196 -5.46 3.66 -9.97
CA MET A 196 -4.41 4.68 -9.93
C MET A 196 -4.19 5.21 -11.35
N GLN A 197 -4.33 6.51 -11.57
CA GLN A 197 -4.18 7.14 -12.90
C GLN A 197 -2.88 7.94 -13.04
N ASN A 198 -1.92 7.74 -12.12
CA ASN A 198 -0.69 8.49 -12.05
C ASN A 198 0.45 7.62 -11.52
N GLU A 199 1.59 7.58 -12.21
CA GLU A 199 2.78 6.81 -11.83
C GLU A 199 3.32 7.13 -10.42
N LEU A 200 2.97 8.28 -9.85
CA LEU A 200 3.39 8.71 -8.52
C LEU A 200 2.36 8.40 -7.42
N ALA A 201 1.17 7.90 -7.77
CA ALA A 201 0.20 7.43 -6.80
C ALA A 201 0.75 6.19 -6.07
N ALA A 202 0.52 6.10 -4.77
CA ALA A 202 1.01 5.00 -3.96
C ALA A 202 -0.04 4.47 -2.98
N VAL A 203 -0.24 3.15 -3.00
CA VAL A 203 -1.13 2.46 -2.06
C VAL A 203 -0.34 1.41 -1.28
N THR A 204 -0.42 1.47 0.04
CA THR A 204 0.08 0.42 0.94
C THR A 204 -1.09 -0.25 1.66
N VAL A 205 -1.16 -1.57 1.55
CA VAL A 205 -2.09 -2.42 2.30
C VAL A 205 -1.25 -3.28 3.25
N ASP A 206 -1.50 -3.17 4.55
CA ASP A 206 -0.72 -3.86 5.57
C ASP A 206 -1.64 -4.51 6.61
N SER A 207 -1.37 -5.78 6.92
CA SER A 207 -2.09 -6.50 7.97
C SER A 207 -3.61 -6.55 7.73
N ALA A 208 -4.01 -6.55 6.46
CA ALA A 208 -5.41 -6.56 6.05
C ALA A 208 -5.91 -7.99 5.84
N ARG A 209 -7.23 -8.18 5.91
CA ARG A 209 -7.88 -9.47 5.65
C ARG A 209 -8.95 -9.31 4.58
N PHE A 210 -8.92 -10.15 3.55
CA PHE A 210 -9.91 -10.21 2.48
C PHE A 210 -10.59 -11.57 2.56
N LEU A 211 -11.84 -11.57 3.03
CA LEU A 211 -12.51 -12.79 3.47
C LEU A 211 -13.86 -12.97 2.78
N ASN A 212 -14.01 -14.11 2.10
CA ASN A 212 -15.29 -14.54 1.50
C ASN A 212 -15.92 -13.50 0.55
N GLY A 213 -15.11 -12.68 -0.12
CA GLY A 213 -15.59 -11.76 -1.14
C GLY A 213 -16.00 -12.48 -2.41
N THR A 214 -17.06 -12.01 -3.09
CA THR A 214 -17.54 -12.61 -4.34
C THR A 214 -17.55 -11.58 -5.46
N SER A 215 -17.27 -12.00 -6.70
CA SER A 215 -17.38 -11.14 -7.88
C SER A 215 -18.06 -11.86 -9.03
N ASP A 216 -18.98 -11.20 -9.73
CA ASP A 216 -19.58 -11.74 -10.96
C ASP A 216 -18.64 -11.63 -12.17
N SER A 217 -17.48 -10.97 -12.00
CA SER A 217 -16.45 -10.85 -13.02
C SER A 217 -15.09 -11.24 -12.43
N VAL A 218 -14.30 -10.26 -11.99
CA VAL A 218 -12.95 -10.40 -11.46
C VAL A 218 -12.85 -9.77 -10.07
N GLY A 219 -11.92 -10.28 -9.26
CA GLY A 219 -11.37 -9.56 -8.12
C GLY A 219 -12.20 -9.55 -6.86
N GLY A 220 -12.86 -10.65 -6.49
CA GLY A 220 -13.68 -10.74 -5.26
C GLY A 220 -12.98 -10.24 -3.99
N ALA A 221 -11.65 -10.35 -3.91
CA ALA A 221 -10.82 -9.80 -2.85
C ALA A 221 -10.29 -8.39 -3.15
N LEU A 222 -9.33 -8.29 -4.06
CA LEU A 222 -8.61 -7.07 -4.40
C LEU A 222 -8.62 -6.90 -5.91
N VAL A 223 -8.94 -5.69 -6.35
CA VAL A 223 -8.66 -5.21 -7.71
C VAL A 223 -7.75 -4.02 -7.58
N ALA A 224 -6.56 -4.08 -8.18
CA ALA A 224 -5.69 -2.93 -8.32
C ALA A 224 -5.35 -2.73 -9.80
N SER A 225 -5.57 -1.53 -10.33
CA SER A 225 -5.36 -1.25 -11.76
C SER A 225 -4.83 0.15 -12.07
N GLY A 226 -4.14 0.29 -13.19
CA GLY A 226 -3.63 1.57 -13.71
C GLY A 226 -2.13 1.75 -13.50
N PHE A 227 -1.70 2.92 -13.03
CA PHE A 227 -0.30 3.34 -12.94
C PHE A 227 0.09 3.65 -11.51
N GLY A 228 1.25 3.18 -11.03
CA GLY A 228 1.80 3.66 -9.76
C GLY A 228 2.48 2.60 -8.92
N TYR A 229 2.44 2.82 -7.60
CA TYR A 229 3.14 2.01 -6.60
C TYR A 229 2.14 1.27 -5.70
N LEU A 230 2.15 -0.06 -5.75
CA LEU A 230 1.35 -0.90 -4.84
C LEU A 230 2.26 -1.69 -3.91
N ARG A 231 1.96 -1.67 -2.61
CA ARG A 231 2.58 -2.58 -1.64
C ARG A 231 1.52 -3.27 -0.82
N VAL A 232 1.50 -4.60 -0.86
CA VAL A 232 0.61 -5.44 -0.06
C VAL A 232 1.46 -6.33 0.82
N ARG A 233 1.29 -6.23 2.13
CA ARG A 233 2.07 -7.03 3.07
C ARG A 233 1.33 -7.53 4.28
N ASN A 234 1.85 -8.59 4.89
CA ASN A 234 1.31 -9.21 6.10
C ASN A 234 -0.20 -9.49 6.01
N SER A 235 -0.74 -9.69 4.81
CA SER A 235 -2.18 -9.70 4.57
C SER A 235 -2.67 -11.10 4.25
N LEU A 236 -3.93 -11.36 4.57
CA LEU A 236 -4.61 -12.62 4.33
C LEU A 236 -5.68 -12.46 3.26
N PHE A 237 -5.63 -13.31 2.24
CA PHE A 237 -6.65 -13.43 1.19
C PHE A 237 -7.21 -14.85 1.26
N ALA A 238 -8.42 -15.01 1.79
CA ALA A 238 -8.99 -16.32 2.00
C ALA A 238 -10.48 -16.45 1.64
N GLY A 239 -10.82 -17.53 0.94
CA GLY A 239 -12.21 -17.87 0.63
C GLY A 239 -12.87 -16.95 -0.40
N ASN A 240 -12.11 -16.14 -1.14
CA ASN A 240 -12.68 -15.21 -2.11
C ASN A 240 -12.96 -15.90 -3.44
N GLU A 241 -14.03 -15.51 -4.10
CA GLU A 241 -14.54 -16.13 -5.31
C GLU A 241 -14.76 -15.09 -6.42
N SER A 242 -14.45 -15.46 -7.65
CA SER A 242 -14.80 -14.68 -8.85
C SER A 242 -15.41 -15.61 -9.90
N VAL A 243 -16.41 -15.13 -10.64
CA VAL A 243 -17.04 -15.96 -11.67
C VAL A 243 -16.13 -16.12 -12.87
N THR A 244 -15.50 -15.05 -13.38
CA THR A 244 -14.67 -15.08 -14.60
C THR A 244 -13.35 -14.34 -14.40
N GLY A 245 -12.33 -15.03 -13.90
CA GLY A 245 -10.98 -14.49 -13.70
C GLY A 245 -10.52 -14.59 -12.26
N ALA A 246 -9.49 -13.83 -11.88
CA ALA A 246 -8.84 -14.03 -10.58
C ALA A 246 -9.58 -13.43 -9.40
N ALA A 247 -9.55 -14.11 -8.26
CA ALA A 247 -10.17 -13.63 -7.02
C ALA A 247 -9.41 -12.42 -6.45
N ALA A 248 -8.09 -12.36 -6.64
CA ALA A 248 -7.29 -11.15 -6.50
C ALA A 248 -6.64 -10.81 -7.85
N LEU A 249 -6.82 -9.58 -8.32
CA LEU A 249 -6.33 -9.12 -9.61
C LEU A 249 -5.52 -7.83 -9.46
N VAL A 250 -4.31 -7.85 -9.99
CA VAL A 250 -3.41 -6.70 -10.04
C VAL A 250 -2.97 -6.49 -11.49
N ALA A 251 -3.48 -5.43 -12.12
CA ALA A 251 -3.17 -5.05 -13.49
C ALA A 251 -2.54 -3.66 -13.49
N LEU A 252 -1.23 -3.57 -13.26
CA LEU A 252 -0.53 -2.31 -12.99
C LEU A 252 0.66 -2.12 -13.92
N ASP A 253 0.84 -0.90 -14.42
CA ASP A 253 2.10 -0.41 -14.96
C ASP A 253 2.80 0.42 -13.86
N GLY A 254 4.05 0.11 -13.52
CA GLY A 254 4.71 0.60 -12.30
C GLY A 254 5.19 -0.53 -11.38
N ASP A 255 5.35 -0.27 -10.09
CA ASP A 255 5.91 -1.24 -9.15
C ASP A 255 4.85 -1.84 -8.20
N ALA A 256 4.82 -3.16 -8.08
CA ALA A 256 3.96 -3.87 -7.13
C ALA A 256 4.74 -4.87 -6.27
N PHE A 257 4.59 -4.76 -4.95
CA PHE A 257 5.29 -5.59 -3.96
C PHE A 257 4.30 -6.39 -3.11
N PHE A 258 4.41 -7.71 -3.17
CA PHE A 258 3.67 -8.65 -2.33
C PHE A 258 4.63 -9.32 -1.36
N ILE A 259 4.54 -8.95 -0.09
CA ILE A 259 5.53 -9.35 0.94
C ILE A 259 4.82 -10.00 2.14
N ASN A 260 5.21 -11.21 2.53
CA ASN A 260 4.66 -11.88 3.72
C ASN A 260 3.12 -12.01 3.66
N ASN A 261 2.52 -12.41 2.53
CA ASN A 261 1.07 -12.61 2.46
C ASN A 261 0.71 -14.09 2.49
N THR A 262 -0.49 -14.40 2.96
CA THR A 262 -1.10 -15.73 2.81
C THR A 262 -2.31 -15.62 1.90
N ILE A 263 -2.27 -16.28 0.74
CA ILE A 263 -3.31 -16.30 -0.28
C ILE A 263 -3.73 -17.76 -0.45
N THR A 264 -4.90 -18.12 0.08
CA THR A 264 -5.35 -19.51 0.11
C THR A 264 -6.85 -19.65 -0.07
N ARG A 265 -7.31 -20.78 -0.62
CA ARG A 265 -8.74 -21.08 -0.80
C ARG A 265 -9.53 -20.02 -1.55
N ASN A 266 -8.86 -19.24 -2.40
CA ASN A 266 -9.56 -18.40 -3.35
C ASN A 266 -9.95 -19.24 -4.58
N ALA A 267 -10.98 -18.86 -5.32
CA ALA A 267 -11.47 -19.66 -6.43
C ALA A 267 -11.98 -18.81 -7.58
N THR A 268 -11.82 -19.33 -8.79
CA THR A 268 -12.61 -18.91 -9.96
C THR A 268 -13.66 -19.98 -10.25
N VAL A 269 -14.90 -19.57 -10.48
CA VAL A 269 -16.01 -20.52 -10.77
C VAL A 269 -15.97 -21.01 -12.20
N VAL A 270 -15.74 -20.10 -13.15
CA VAL A 270 -15.82 -20.35 -14.60
C VAL A 270 -14.59 -19.83 -15.32
N GLY A 271 -14.04 -20.65 -16.21
CA GLY A 271 -12.88 -20.31 -17.03
C GLY A 271 -11.60 -20.92 -16.47
N ASP A 272 -10.46 -20.35 -16.88
CA ASP A 272 -9.15 -20.76 -16.38
C ASP A 272 -9.07 -20.37 -14.90
N PRO A 273 -8.95 -21.35 -13.98
CA PRO A 273 -8.95 -21.05 -12.57
C PRO A 273 -7.67 -20.28 -12.24
N MET A 274 -7.82 -19.04 -11.79
CA MET A 274 -6.71 -18.23 -11.35
C MET A 274 -7.11 -17.66 -10.01
N ALA A 275 -6.34 -17.93 -8.97
CA ALA A 275 -6.66 -17.35 -7.69
C ALA A 275 -6.16 -15.91 -7.57
N PHE A 276 -4.93 -15.75 -8.02
CA PHE A 276 -4.20 -14.50 -8.00
C PHE A 276 -3.64 -14.24 -9.39
N TYR A 277 -3.96 -13.08 -9.94
CA TYR A 277 -3.42 -12.57 -11.19
C TYR A 277 -2.56 -11.34 -10.94
N ALA A 278 -1.37 -11.31 -11.52
CA ALA A 278 -0.58 -10.10 -11.67
C ALA A 278 -0.07 -9.96 -13.11
N GLY A 279 -0.16 -8.74 -13.65
CA GLY A 279 0.35 -8.42 -14.97
C GLY A 279 0.31 -6.92 -15.27
N PRO A 280 0.90 -6.49 -16.40
CA PRO A 280 0.83 -5.10 -16.84
C PRO A 280 -0.61 -4.66 -17.08
N TYR A 281 -0.89 -3.37 -16.94
CA TYR A 281 -2.18 -2.79 -17.27
C TYR A 281 -2.39 -2.70 -18.79
N GLY A 282 -1.29 -2.56 -19.55
CA GLY A 282 -1.30 -2.62 -21.01
C GLY A 282 -1.11 -1.28 -21.71
N SER A 283 -0.55 -0.27 -21.04
CA SER A 283 -0.22 1.02 -21.68
C SER A 283 1.06 0.98 -22.52
N GLY A 284 1.88 -0.07 -22.35
CA GLY A 284 3.22 -0.18 -22.95
C GLY A 284 4.34 0.33 -22.04
N GLU A 285 4.01 0.84 -20.84
CA GLU A 285 4.98 1.12 -19.79
C GLU A 285 5.48 -0.15 -19.09
N GLU A 286 6.60 -0.05 -18.37
CA GLU A 286 7.19 -1.19 -17.67
C GLU A 286 6.41 -1.50 -16.38
N ALA A 287 6.13 -2.78 -16.16
CA ALA A 287 5.49 -3.26 -14.94
C ALA A 287 6.45 -4.19 -14.18
N HIS A 288 6.76 -3.86 -12.93
CA HIS A 288 7.70 -4.56 -12.06
C HIS A 288 6.95 -5.18 -10.88
N PHE A 289 7.04 -6.49 -10.72
CA PHE A 289 6.36 -7.22 -9.66
C PHE A 289 7.36 -8.00 -8.81
N SER A 290 7.32 -7.80 -7.50
CA SER A 290 8.09 -8.58 -6.52
C SER A 290 7.18 -9.37 -5.60
N PHE A 291 7.42 -10.68 -5.52
CA PHE A 291 6.77 -11.59 -4.58
C PHE A 291 7.83 -12.15 -3.65
N THR A 292 7.76 -11.81 -2.36
CA THR A 292 8.68 -12.35 -1.36
C THR A 292 7.95 -12.86 -0.12
N ASN A 293 8.34 -14.05 0.37
CA ASN A 293 7.78 -14.64 1.60
C ASN A 293 6.26 -14.87 1.57
N ASN A 294 5.66 -15.13 0.41
CA ASN A 294 4.22 -15.38 0.34
C ASN A 294 3.90 -16.88 0.37
N ILE A 295 2.81 -17.25 1.03
CA ILE A 295 2.13 -18.53 0.81
C ILE A 295 1.04 -18.28 -0.23
N ILE A 296 1.10 -18.95 -1.38
CA ILE A 296 0.09 -18.90 -2.44
C ILE A 296 -0.29 -20.34 -2.77
N TRP A 297 -1.25 -20.89 -2.03
CA TRP A 297 -1.52 -22.33 -2.00
C TRP A 297 -2.98 -22.68 -1.79
N GLY A 298 -3.43 -23.74 -2.49
CA GLY A 298 -4.76 -24.32 -2.29
C GLY A 298 -5.89 -23.41 -2.74
N ASN A 299 -5.66 -22.63 -3.79
CA ASN A 299 -6.61 -21.69 -4.36
C ASN A 299 -7.31 -22.23 -5.62
N THR A 300 -7.68 -23.50 -5.57
CA THR A 300 -8.60 -24.11 -6.52
C THR A 300 -9.66 -24.83 -5.70
N PRO A 301 -10.96 -24.77 -6.08
CA PRO A 301 -12.00 -25.37 -5.27
C PRO A 301 -11.77 -26.87 -5.12
N ASP A 302 -11.83 -27.34 -3.87
CA ASP A 302 -11.63 -28.74 -3.49
C ASP A 302 -12.42 -29.68 -4.41
N GLY A 303 -11.70 -30.41 -5.26
CA GLY A 303 -12.22 -31.51 -6.04
C GLY A 303 -12.75 -31.18 -7.44
N SER A 304 -12.65 -29.93 -7.92
CA SER A 304 -12.89 -29.68 -9.35
C SER A 304 -11.64 -30.09 -10.14
N PRO A 305 -11.70 -31.10 -11.02
CA PRO A 305 -10.58 -31.56 -11.82
C PRO A 305 -10.25 -30.60 -12.97
N VAL A 306 -10.37 -29.27 -12.76
CA VAL A 306 -9.86 -28.31 -13.72
C VAL A 306 -8.34 -28.41 -13.61
N SER A 307 -7.78 -29.25 -14.48
CA SER A 307 -6.37 -29.64 -14.52
C SER A 307 -5.39 -28.48 -14.72
N ASP A 308 -5.92 -27.27 -14.92
CA ASP A 308 -5.19 -26.11 -15.44
C ASP A 308 -5.33 -24.88 -14.51
N GLY A 309 -5.80 -25.07 -13.28
CA GLY A 309 -5.90 -24.00 -12.30
C GLY A 309 -4.55 -23.58 -11.71
N TYR A 310 -4.34 -22.28 -11.55
CA TYR A 310 -3.14 -21.68 -10.98
C TYR A 310 -3.44 -20.94 -9.67
N ASP A 311 -2.68 -21.25 -8.62
CA ASP A 311 -2.57 -20.45 -7.41
C ASP A 311 -2.00 -19.05 -7.73
N LEU A 312 -0.97 -19.01 -8.59
CA LEU A 312 -0.37 -17.77 -9.07
C LEU A 312 -0.31 -17.76 -10.60
N TYR A 313 -0.96 -16.77 -11.21
CA TYR A 313 -0.85 -16.49 -12.62
C TYR A 313 -0.15 -15.14 -12.83
N LEU A 314 0.98 -15.17 -13.53
CA LEU A 314 1.73 -13.99 -13.93
C LEU A 314 1.62 -13.85 -15.45
N ASP A 315 1.10 -12.72 -15.92
CA ASP A 315 0.87 -12.50 -17.35
C ASP A 315 2.15 -12.20 -18.12
N ASP A 316 2.13 -12.43 -19.43
CA ASP A 316 3.27 -12.10 -20.27
C ASP A 316 3.40 -10.57 -20.40
N GLY A 317 4.57 -10.00 -20.11
CA GLY A 317 4.84 -8.56 -20.29
C GLY A 317 5.31 -7.81 -19.03
N GLY A 318 5.13 -8.40 -17.85
CA GLY A 318 5.74 -7.89 -16.62
C GLY A 318 7.18 -8.38 -16.41
N ILE A 319 7.91 -7.70 -15.53
CA ILE A 319 9.20 -8.12 -14.98
C ILE A 319 8.92 -8.66 -13.58
N TYR A 320 9.19 -9.95 -13.37
CA TYR A 320 8.82 -10.66 -12.15
C TYR A 320 10.04 -11.10 -11.37
N ARG A 321 10.04 -10.82 -10.07
CA ARG A 321 10.98 -11.35 -9.09
C ARG A 321 10.22 -12.18 -8.05
N LEU A 322 10.63 -13.44 -7.87
CA LEU A 322 10.06 -14.32 -6.85
C LEU A 322 11.17 -14.85 -5.94
N SER A 323 11.03 -14.64 -4.64
CA SER A 323 11.99 -15.10 -3.63
C SER A 323 11.29 -15.67 -2.40
N ALA A 324 11.77 -16.81 -1.89
CA ALA A 324 11.29 -17.40 -0.63
C ALA A 324 9.75 -17.51 -0.51
N ASN A 325 9.04 -17.78 -1.61
CA ASN A 325 7.59 -18.02 -1.56
C ASN A 325 7.31 -19.52 -1.46
N ASP A 326 6.16 -19.91 -0.93
CA ASP A 326 5.61 -21.26 -1.05
C ASP A 326 4.41 -21.22 -2.01
N ILE A 327 4.61 -21.71 -3.23
CA ILE A 327 3.65 -21.57 -4.33
C ILE A 327 3.24 -22.95 -4.81
N GLY A 328 1.92 -23.20 -4.85
CA GLY A 328 1.36 -24.43 -5.40
C GLY A 328 1.45 -24.49 -6.92
N ALA A 329 0.31 -24.48 -7.59
CA ALA A 329 0.26 -24.45 -9.05
C ALA A 329 0.52 -23.03 -9.55
N SER A 330 1.45 -22.85 -10.49
CA SER A 330 1.75 -21.50 -11.00
C SER A 330 2.01 -21.45 -12.49
N ARG A 331 1.54 -20.39 -13.14
CA ARG A 331 2.00 -19.96 -14.46
C ARG A 331 2.90 -18.76 -14.26
N VAL A 332 4.21 -19.01 -14.30
CA VAL A 332 5.22 -17.97 -14.16
C VAL A 332 6.03 -17.93 -15.47
N PRO A 333 6.10 -16.78 -16.16
CA PRO A 333 7.11 -16.54 -17.18
C PRO A 333 8.52 -16.75 -16.62
N ALA A 334 9.55 -16.60 -17.46
CA ALA A 334 10.93 -16.63 -16.98
C ALA A 334 11.16 -15.49 -15.96
N ALA A 335 11.02 -15.82 -14.68
CA ALA A 335 11.24 -14.88 -13.59
C ALA A 335 12.74 -14.72 -13.32
N GLU A 336 13.12 -13.54 -12.85
CA GLU A 336 14.49 -13.33 -12.39
C GLU A 336 14.73 -14.15 -11.13
N ALA A 337 15.71 -15.06 -11.20
CA ALA A 337 16.17 -15.78 -10.03
C ALA A 337 16.85 -14.79 -9.09
N GLY A 338 16.20 -14.46 -7.97
CA GLY A 338 16.74 -13.59 -6.94
C GLY A 338 16.47 -14.12 -5.54
N GLY A 339 17.49 -14.08 -4.68
CA GLY A 339 17.36 -14.42 -3.25
C GLY A 339 17.20 -15.90 -2.96
N MET A 340 16.37 -16.23 -1.96
CA MET A 340 16.15 -17.60 -1.49
C MET A 340 15.20 -18.37 -2.40
N PRO A 341 15.34 -19.71 -2.50
CA PRO A 341 14.53 -20.52 -3.38
C PRO A 341 13.05 -20.50 -2.96
N ASN A 342 12.16 -20.55 -3.96
CA ASN A 342 10.74 -20.80 -3.70
C ASN A 342 10.52 -22.28 -3.36
N LEU A 343 9.53 -22.54 -2.51
CA LEU A 343 9.00 -23.84 -2.17
C LEU A 343 7.75 -24.14 -3.01
N SER A 344 7.40 -25.43 -3.08
CA SER A 344 6.13 -25.91 -3.64
C SER A 344 5.75 -27.17 -2.89
N VAL A 345 5.37 -27.00 -1.63
CA VAL A 345 5.04 -28.07 -0.69
C VAL A 345 3.80 -27.67 0.11
N ASP A 346 3.10 -28.64 0.70
CA ASP A 346 1.94 -28.32 1.53
C ASP A 346 2.36 -27.45 2.74
N PRO A 347 1.88 -26.19 2.85
CA PRO A 347 2.20 -25.30 3.97
C PRO A 347 1.51 -25.71 5.27
N GLN A 348 0.72 -26.79 5.27
CA GLN A 348 0.00 -27.32 6.44
C GLN A 348 -0.91 -26.27 7.09
N LEU A 349 -1.64 -25.54 6.26
CA LEU A 349 -2.63 -24.56 6.72
C LEU A 349 -3.83 -25.26 7.35
N PRO A 350 -4.42 -24.71 8.43
CA PRO A 350 -5.59 -25.29 9.08
C PRO A 350 -6.78 -25.31 8.13
N ALA A 351 -7.69 -26.26 8.33
CA ALA A 351 -8.96 -26.28 7.63
C ALA A 351 -9.78 -25.01 7.96
N CYS A 352 -10.46 -24.46 6.95
CA CYS A 352 -11.40 -23.37 7.17
C CYS A 352 -12.80 -23.92 7.47
N PHE A 353 -13.47 -23.39 8.50
CA PHE A 353 -14.82 -23.84 8.87
C PHE A 353 -15.93 -22.90 8.35
N VAL A 354 -16.00 -21.66 8.85
CA VAL A 354 -17.03 -20.69 8.43
C VAL A 354 -16.41 -19.38 7.96
N ILE A 355 -15.45 -18.85 8.72
CA ILE A 355 -14.70 -17.64 8.39
C ILE A 355 -13.24 -18.03 8.47
N CYS A 356 -12.49 -17.93 7.37
CA CYS A 356 -11.08 -18.27 7.31
C CYS A 356 -10.22 -17.16 7.97
N LEU A 357 -10.60 -16.74 9.18
CA LEU A 357 -10.05 -15.56 9.86
C LEU A 357 -8.58 -15.74 10.24
N ASP A 358 -8.19 -17.00 10.50
CA ASP A 358 -6.84 -17.40 10.84
C ASP A 358 -6.37 -18.50 9.90
N GLN A 359 -5.20 -18.30 9.28
CA GLN A 359 -4.52 -19.23 8.39
C GLN A 359 -3.04 -19.36 8.81
N ARG A 360 -2.80 -19.44 10.11
CA ARG A 360 -1.49 -19.71 10.68
C ARG A 360 -1.00 -21.13 10.30
N PRO A 361 0.18 -21.30 9.68
CA PRO A 361 0.75 -22.61 9.40
C PRO A 361 0.93 -23.47 10.67
N SER A 362 0.93 -24.78 10.51
CA SER A 362 1.29 -25.69 11.60
C SER A 362 2.74 -25.45 12.07
N PRO A 363 3.08 -25.70 13.36
CA PRO A 363 4.46 -25.58 13.85
C PRO A 363 5.51 -26.43 13.11
N ASN A 364 5.09 -27.50 12.43
CA ASN A 364 5.98 -28.36 11.62
C ASN A 364 5.90 -28.05 10.12
N SER A 365 5.30 -26.92 9.76
CA SER A 365 5.16 -26.52 8.37
C SER A 365 6.54 -26.21 7.77
N PRO A 366 6.78 -26.61 6.50
CA PRO A 366 8.00 -26.22 5.79
C PRO A 366 8.12 -24.71 5.55
N ALA A 367 7.04 -23.95 5.73
CA ALA A 367 7.04 -22.48 5.61
C ALA A 367 7.69 -21.78 6.82
N VAL A 368 7.91 -22.50 7.93
CA VAL A 368 8.45 -21.96 9.19
C VAL A 368 9.96 -21.82 9.09
N ASN A 369 10.50 -20.64 9.43
CA ASN A 369 11.91 -20.25 9.25
C ASN A 369 12.46 -20.44 7.83
N ALA A 370 11.61 -20.29 6.82
CA ALA A 370 12.00 -20.47 5.42
C ALA A 370 12.05 -19.16 4.62
N GLY A 371 11.67 -18.04 5.23
CA GLY A 371 11.54 -16.73 4.58
C GLY A 371 12.82 -15.88 4.60
N ASP A 372 12.87 -14.88 3.72
CA ASP A 372 13.89 -13.84 3.66
C ASP A 372 13.74 -12.84 4.81
N ASP A 373 14.82 -12.64 5.59
CA ASP A 373 14.87 -11.72 6.72
C ASP A 373 14.75 -10.24 6.32
N MET A 374 15.06 -9.91 5.07
CA MET A 374 15.07 -8.52 4.58
C MET A 374 14.48 -8.42 3.17
N PRO A 375 13.19 -8.76 2.99
CA PRO A 375 12.54 -8.72 1.68
C PRO A 375 12.59 -7.30 1.12
N ASP A 376 13.22 -7.15 -0.05
CA ASP A 376 13.40 -5.88 -0.77
C ASP A 376 13.93 -4.70 0.07
N GLY A 377 14.73 -5.01 1.10
CA GLY A 377 15.34 -4.01 2.00
C GLY A 377 14.36 -3.33 2.96
N VAL A 378 13.09 -3.78 3.00
CA VAL A 378 12.04 -3.24 3.86
C VAL A 378 11.37 -4.37 4.63
N GLY A 379 12.02 -4.83 5.70
CA GLY A 379 11.39 -5.77 6.63
C GLY A 379 10.17 -5.12 7.31
N ALA A 380 9.01 -5.78 7.25
CA ALA A 380 7.91 -5.43 8.14
C ALA A 380 8.31 -5.77 9.58
N ALA A 381 8.03 -4.85 10.51
CA ALA A 381 8.37 -5.09 11.92
C ALA A 381 7.45 -6.15 12.55
N LEU A 382 6.18 -6.17 12.14
CA LEU A 382 5.12 -6.99 12.73
C LEU A 382 4.39 -7.83 11.67
N ASP A 383 3.84 -8.97 12.09
CA ASP A 383 2.96 -9.85 11.31
C ASP A 383 1.48 -9.43 11.43
N ILE A 384 0.57 -10.19 10.82
CA ILE A 384 -0.87 -9.89 10.82
C ILE A 384 -1.54 -9.95 12.21
N MET A 385 -0.85 -10.53 13.19
CA MET A 385 -1.27 -10.64 14.59
C MET A 385 -0.58 -9.60 15.48
N GLY A 386 0.28 -8.75 14.92
CA GLY A 386 1.06 -7.76 15.66
C GLY A 386 2.28 -8.34 16.38
N LEU A 387 2.74 -9.55 16.01
CA LEU A 387 3.94 -10.18 16.56
C LEU A 387 5.18 -9.78 15.74
N PRO A 388 6.39 -9.69 16.35
CA PRO A 388 7.61 -9.45 15.60
C PRO A 388 7.81 -10.47 14.48
N ARG A 389 8.17 -10.02 13.28
CA ARG A 389 8.35 -10.90 12.10
C ARG A 389 9.55 -11.84 12.11
N LYS A 390 10.42 -11.74 13.12
CA LYS A 390 11.58 -12.62 13.23
C LYS A 390 11.62 -13.17 14.65
N MET A 391 11.05 -14.35 14.85
CA MET A 391 11.06 -15.05 16.14
C MET A 391 12.01 -16.25 16.17
N GLY A 392 12.37 -16.82 15.00
CA GLY A 392 13.33 -17.92 14.89
C GLY A 392 14.61 -17.57 14.14
N ALA A 393 15.18 -18.56 13.44
CA ALA A 393 16.40 -18.40 12.65
C ALA A 393 16.18 -17.44 11.47
N HIS A 394 15.02 -17.55 10.82
CA HIS A 394 14.55 -16.73 9.72
C HIS A 394 13.09 -16.35 9.94
N VAL A 395 12.58 -15.38 9.18
CA VAL A 395 11.14 -15.09 9.18
C VAL A 395 10.36 -16.27 8.59
N ASP A 396 9.10 -16.43 8.97
CA ASP A 396 8.23 -17.42 8.36
C ASP A 396 7.70 -16.93 7.00
N ILE A 397 7.48 -17.86 6.06
CA ILE A 397 6.76 -17.56 4.82
C ILE A 397 5.26 -17.42 5.16
N GLY A 398 4.62 -16.36 4.68
CA GLY A 398 3.19 -16.07 4.89
C GLY A 398 2.93 -14.87 5.81
N ALA A 399 1.64 -14.64 6.10
CA ALA A 399 1.17 -13.48 6.88
C ALA A 399 1.39 -13.59 8.40
N TYR A 400 1.75 -14.78 8.89
CA TYR A 400 1.88 -15.10 10.31
C TYR A 400 3.33 -15.43 10.62
N GLU A 401 3.76 -15.10 11.84
CA GLU A 401 4.99 -15.61 12.43
C GLU A 401 4.63 -16.58 13.58
N LEU A 402 5.29 -17.73 13.64
CA LEU A 402 5.12 -18.70 14.71
C LEU A 402 6.13 -18.45 15.83
N ASP A 403 5.63 -18.30 17.06
CA ASP A 403 6.50 -18.29 18.22
C ASP A 403 7.06 -19.69 18.49
N GLU A 404 8.37 -19.87 18.25
CA GLU A 404 9.08 -21.11 18.51
C GLU A 404 9.15 -21.48 19.99
N ILE A 405 9.04 -20.50 20.91
CA ILE A 405 9.31 -20.70 22.33
C ILE A 405 8.31 -21.66 22.99
N PHE A 406 7.14 -21.89 22.36
CA PHE A 406 6.13 -22.83 22.86
C PHE A 406 6.07 -24.16 22.09
N VAL A 407 6.95 -24.38 21.10
CA VAL A 407 6.93 -25.58 20.25
C VAL A 407 7.53 -26.81 20.96
N ASP A 408 8.37 -26.63 21.98
CA ASP A 408 9.02 -27.72 22.73
C ASP A 408 8.14 -28.37 23.82
N GLY A 409 6.83 -28.05 23.86
CA GLY A 409 5.85 -28.87 24.56
C GLY A 409 5.67 -28.57 26.05
N PHE A 410 5.91 -27.34 26.51
CA PHE A 410 5.46 -26.92 27.85
C PHE A 410 3.93 -26.93 28.01
N GLU A 411 3.17 -27.01 26.92
CA GLU A 411 1.71 -27.26 26.95
C GLU A 411 1.36 -28.73 27.29
N SER A 412 2.34 -29.64 27.28
CA SER A 412 2.16 -31.05 27.65
C SER A 412 2.40 -31.34 29.14
N LEU A 413 2.56 -30.32 29.99
CA LEU A 413 2.40 -30.52 31.44
C LEU A 413 0.93 -30.82 31.72
N ALA A 414 0.61 -32.08 31.48
CA ALA A 414 -0.44 -32.88 32.02
C ALA A 414 -1.32 -32.07 32.99
N LEU A 415 -2.55 -31.83 32.56
CA LEU A 415 -3.68 -32.27 33.35
C LEU A 415 -3.46 -33.76 33.68
N ALA A 416 -2.48 -34.06 34.53
CA ALA A 416 -2.52 -35.21 35.38
C ALA A 416 -3.85 -35.02 36.06
N SER A 417 -4.81 -35.84 35.66
CA SER A 417 -6.11 -35.92 36.28
C SER A 417 -5.86 -35.89 37.78
N ILE A 418 -6.09 -34.74 38.42
CA ILE A 418 -6.40 -34.71 39.83
C ILE A 418 -7.76 -35.40 39.84
N SER A 419 -7.74 -36.73 39.86
CA SER A 419 -8.90 -37.50 40.25
C SER A 419 -9.11 -37.07 41.69
N PHE A 420 -10.06 -36.16 41.89
CA PHE A 420 -10.73 -36.10 43.17
C PHE A 420 -11.36 -37.48 43.33
N ASP A 421 -10.68 -38.36 44.07
CA ASP A 421 -11.31 -39.52 44.66
C ASP A 421 -12.46 -39.00 45.50
N ALA A 422 -13.65 -39.06 44.92
CA ALA A 422 -14.91 -38.75 45.56
C ALA A 422 -15.33 -39.88 46.51
N ASP A 423 -14.41 -40.30 47.38
CA ASP A 423 -14.67 -41.17 48.53
C ASP A 423 -14.67 -40.32 49.81
N VAL A 424 -15.40 -39.20 49.78
CA VAL A 424 -15.84 -38.53 51.02
C VAL A 424 -17.17 -39.18 51.42
N PRO A 425 -17.18 -40.06 52.45
CA PRO A 425 -18.43 -40.64 52.92
C PRO A 425 -19.31 -39.52 53.48
N LEU A 426 -20.49 -39.35 52.88
CA LEU A 426 -21.55 -38.51 53.42
C LEU A 426 -21.92 -39.04 54.80
N GLY A 427 -21.43 -38.35 55.83
CA GLY A 427 -21.83 -38.56 57.21
C GLY A 427 -23.34 -38.39 57.33
N ARG A 428 -24.03 -39.49 57.67
CA ARG A 428 -25.37 -39.43 58.23
C ARG A 428 -25.27 -38.77 59.60
N THR A 429 -25.96 -37.64 59.80
CA THR A 429 -26.43 -37.24 61.12
C THR A 429 -27.95 -37.40 61.23
N PRO A 430 -28.44 -37.76 62.43
CA PRO A 430 -29.86 -37.99 62.73
C PRO A 430 -30.73 -36.73 62.70
#